data_AF-A0AAW6DKS9-F1
#
_entry.id   AF-A0AAW6DKS9-F1
#
_cell.length_a   1.000
_cell.length_b   1.000
_cell.length_c   1.000
_cell.angle_alpha   90.00
_cell.angle_beta   90.00
_cell.angle_gamma   90.00
#
_symmetry.space_group_name_H-M   'P 1'
#
loop_
_entity.id
_entity.type
_entity.pdbx_description
1 polymer ?
#
loop_
_entity_poly.entity_id
_entity_poly.type
_entity_poly.pdbx_seq_one_letter_code
_entity_poly.pdbx_strand_id
1 'polypeptide(L)'
;MRILDLFSWLPAKEISIEEIEKIFMDDMKGIPNSTYSVSYEIPNDANANVSNCVKELLAEEKNVACMKKENVIIAVIGYKEG
;
A
#
# COMPACT_ATOMS: atom_id res chain seq x y z
N MET A 1 5.12 0.28 14.24
CA MET A 1 4.48 0.33 12.91
C MET A 1 3.05 0.80 13.06
N ARG A 2 2.68 1.91 12.41
CA ARG A 2 1.31 2.42 12.39
C ARG A 2 0.95 2.85 10.97
N ILE A 3 -0.18 2.37 10.47
CA ILE A 3 -0.80 2.83 9.22
C ILE A 3 -1.48 4.18 9.51
N LEU A 4 -1.24 5.16 8.65
CA LEU A 4 -1.75 6.53 8.78
C LEU A 4 -2.76 6.83 7.67
N ASP A 5 -2.47 6.37 6.46
CA ASP A 5 -3.28 6.66 5.27
C ASP A 5 -3.37 5.43 4.40
N LEU A 6 -4.52 5.25 3.77
CA LEU A 6 -4.79 4.12 2.90
C LEU A 6 -5.68 4.57 1.74
N PHE A 7 -5.14 4.46 0.53
CA PHE A 7 -5.84 4.77 -0.70
C PHE A 7 -6.03 3.46 -1.48
N SER A 8 -7.26 3.01 -1.65
CA SER A 8 -7.58 1.81 -2.44
C SER A 8 -8.31 2.19 -3.73
N TRP A 9 -7.91 1.56 -4.84
CA TRP A 9 -8.60 1.64 -6.12
C TRP A 9 -9.58 0.48 -6.32
N LEU A 10 -9.53 -0.54 -5.47
CA LEU A 10 -10.52 -1.60 -5.46
C LEU A 10 -11.68 -1.24 -4.52
N PRO A 11 -12.93 -1.57 -4.90
CA PRO A 11 -14.09 -1.34 -4.05
C PRO A 11 -14.04 -2.25 -2.81
N ALA A 12 -14.59 -1.79 -1.69
CA ALA A 12 -14.56 -2.49 -0.41
C ALA A 12 -15.19 -3.90 -0.44
N LYS A 13 -16.06 -4.18 -1.42
CA LYS A 13 -16.65 -5.51 -1.65
C LYS A 13 -15.63 -6.54 -2.17
N GLU A 14 -14.54 -6.08 -2.79
CA GLU A 14 -13.48 -6.93 -3.34
C GLU A 14 -12.36 -7.12 -2.33
N ILE A 15 -11.99 -6.05 -1.61
CA ILE A 15 -11.05 -6.11 -0.50
C ILE A 15 -11.39 -5.01 0.49
N SER A 16 -11.61 -5.38 1.74
CA SER A 16 -11.90 -4.45 2.82
C SER A 16 -10.64 -3.67 3.22
N ILE A 17 -10.81 -2.48 3.82
CA ILE A 17 -9.67 -1.71 4.34
C ILE A 17 -8.92 -2.55 5.38
N GLU A 18 -9.66 -3.24 6.24
CA GLU A 18 -9.15 -4.11 7.30
C GLU A 18 -8.32 -5.28 6.75
N GLU A 19 -8.72 -5.86 5.61
CA GLU A 19 -7.90 -6.87 4.93
C GLU A 19 -6.60 -6.30 4.39
N ILE A 20 -6.63 -5.11 3.79
CA ILE A 20 -5.42 -4.45 3.29
C ILE A 20 -4.44 -4.20 4.45
N GLU A 21 -4.94 -3.65 5.55
CA GLU A 21 -4.13 -3.42 6.76
C GLU A 21 -3.55 -4.72 7.29
N LYS A 22 -4.35 -5.79 7.36
CA LYS A 22 -3.89 -7.11 7.80
C LYS A 22 -2.79 -7.65 6.89
N ILE A 23 -3.00 -7.65 5.58
CA ILE A 23 -2.02 -8.14 4.59
C ILE A 23 -0.71 -7.37 4.71
N PHE A 24 -0.78 -6.05 4.81
CA PHE A 24 0.40 -5.21 4.98
C PHE A 24 1.15 -5.53 6.29
N MET A 25 0.43 -5.67 7.40
CA MET A 25 1.02 -5.98 8.69
C MET A 25 1.59 -7.40 8.75
N ASP A 26 1.00 -8.35 8.02
CA ASP A 26 1.50 -9.72 7.89
C ASP A 26 2.76 -9.75 7.01
N ASP A 27 2.80 -9.02 5.90
CA ASP A 27 3.98 -8.87 5.04
C ASP A 27 5.18 -8.29 5.80
N MET A 28 4.96 -7.25 6.61
CA MET A 28 5.96 -6.67 7.51
C MET A 28 6.50 -7.65 8.56
N LYS A 29 5.74 -8.70 8.90
CA LYS A 29 6.17 -9.79 9.78
C LYS A 29 6.83 -10.95 9.01
N GLY A 30 6.97 -10.83 7.70
CA GLY A 30 7.48 -11.89 6.82
C GLY A 30 6.47 -13.00 6.55
N ILE A 31 5.17 -12.74 6.71
CA ILE A 31 4.10 -13.69 6.41
C ILE A 31 3.56 -13.34 5.01
N PRO A 32 3.91 -14.12 3.96
CA PRO A 32 3.53 -13.80 2.60
C PRO A 32 2.04 -14.04 2.36
N ASN A 33 1.44 -13.26 1.47
CA ASN A 33 0.10 -13.49 0.93
C ASN A 33 0.18 -14.13 -0.47
N SER A 34 -0.72 -15.07 -0.77
CA SER A 34 -0.72 -15.79 -2.05
C SER A 34 -1.28 -14.99 -3.23
N THR A 35 -2.08 -13.96 -2.95
CA THR A 35 -2.86 -13.22 -3.94
C THR A 35 -2.33 -11.80 -4.13
N TYR A 36 -1.84 -11.20 -3.05
CA TYR A 36 -1.37 -9.82 -3.02
C TYR A 36 0.09 -9.76 -2.62
N SER A 37 0.82 -8.79 -3.17
CA SER A 37 2.21 -8.51 -2.80
C SER A 37 2.34 -7.05 -2.36
N VAL A 38 3.30 -6.79 -1.47
CA VAL A 38 3.60 -5.44 -1.00
C VAL A 38 4.96 -5.01 -1.56
N SER A 39 5.01 -3.79 -2.08
CA SER A 39 6.18 -3.17 -2.68
C SER A 39 6.52 -1.91 -1.90
N TYR A 40 7.70 -1.86 -1.30
CA TYR A 40 8.21 -0.68 -0.58
C TYR A 40 8.92 0.31 -1.50
N GLU A 41 9.24 -0.12 -2.71
CA GLU A 41 9.79 0.74 -3.76
C GLU A 41 8.67 1.49 -4.48
N ILE A 42 8.93 2.76 -4.80
CA ILE A 42 8.05 3.59 -5.63
C ILE A 42 8.14 3.06 -7.07
N PRO A 43 7.04 2.55 -7.63
CA PRO A 43 7.05 2.08 -9.01
C PRO A 43 7.24 3.25 -9.97
N ASN A 44 8.27 3.20 -10.82
CA ASN A 44 8.54 4.23 -11.85
C ASN A 44 7.43 4.31 -12.91
N ASP A 45 6.73 3.21 -13.17
CA ASP A 45 5.63 3.13 -14.15
C ASP A 45 4.24 3.32 -13.52
N ALA A 46 4.18 3.91 -12.33
CA ALA A 46 2.93 4.17 -11.64
C ALA A 46 2.09 5.22 -12.38
N ASN A 47 0.78 4.98 -12.49
CA ASN A 47 -0.16 5.97 -13.00
C ASN A 47 -0.03 7.30 -12.22
N ALA A 48 -0.34 8.43 -12.86
CA ALA A 48 -0.26 9.77 -12.28
C ALA A 48 -0.96 9.88 -10.92
N ASN A 49 -2.11 9.21 -10.74
CA ASN A 49 -2.83 9.20 -9.47
C ASN A 49 -2.01 8.55 -8.35
N VAL A 50 -1.43 7.37 -8.61
CA VAL A 50 -0.57 6.66 -7.65
C VAL A 50 0.67 7.51 -7.34
N SER A 51 1.30 8.07 -8.38
CA SER A 51 2.48 8.92 -8.24
C SER A 51 2.20 10.15 -7.38
N ASN A 52 1.03 10.78 -7.51
CA ASN A 52 0.64 11.91 -6.69
C ASN A 52 0.42 11.52 -5.23
N CYS A 53 -0.32 10.44 -4.95
CA CYS A 53 -0.51 9.95 -3.58
C CYS A 53 0.83 9.63 -2.90
N VAL A 54 1.75 8.96 -3.61
CA VAL A 54 3.08 8.65 -3.08
C VAL A 54 3.84 9.94 -2.74
N LYS A 55 3.85 10.93 -3.64
CA LYS A 55 4.53 12.21 -3.41
C LYS A 55 3.96 12.98 -2.22
N GLU A 56 2.64 13.02 -2.07
CA GLU A 56 1.97 13.67 -0.94
C GLU A 56 2.35 13.00 0.38
N LEU A 57 2.29 11.67 0.44
CA LEU A 57 2.67 10.93 1.66
C LEU A 57 4.15 11.10 2.03
N LEU A 58 5.04 11.11 1.05
CA LEU A 58 6.47 11.37 1.28
C LEU A 58 6.72 12.81 1.73
N ALA A 59 5.99 13.79 1.21
CA ALA A 59 6.07 15.19 1.64
C ALA A 59 5.63 15.36 3.10
N GLU A 60 4.77 14.49 3.61
CA GLU A 60 4.37 14.42 5.03
C GLU A 60 5.32 13.55 5.90
N GLU A 61 6.50 13.20 5.37
CA GLU A 61 7.52 12.41 6.04
C GLU A 61 6.99 11.03 6.50
N LYS A 62 6.11 10.42 5.69
CA LYS A 62 5.60 9.07 5.91
C LYS A 62 6.37 8.09 5.03
N ASN A 63 6.54 6.87 5.52
CA ASN A 63 6.94 5.75 4.68
C ASN A 63 5.75 5.35 3.79
N VAL A 64 6.05 4.84 2.60
CA VAL A 64 5.03 4.48 1.61
C VAL A 64 5.24 3.05 1.15
N ALA A 65 4.16 2.28 1.12
CA ALA A 65 4.11 0.97 0.49
C ALA A 65 2.98 0.91 -0.52
N CYS A 66 3.19 0.16 -1.60
CA CYS A 66 2.19 -0.09 -2.62
C CYS A 66 1.79 -1.56 -2.57
N MET A 67 0.50 -1.83 -2.41
CA MET A 67 -0.03 -3.18 -2.53
C MET A 67 -0.42 -3.45 -3.98
N LYS A 68 -0.01 -4.61 -4.47
CA LYS A 68 -0.21 -5.07 -5.83
C LYS A 68 -1.04 -6.35 -5.83
N LYS A 69 -1.90 -6.48 -6.84
CA LYS A 69 -2.50 -7.75 -7.24
C LYS A 69 -1.89 -8.10 -8.58
N GLU A 70 -1.15 -9.20 -8.64
CA GLU A 70 -0.30 -9.55 -9.78
C GLU A 70 0.71 -8.43 -10.08
N ASN A 71 0.45 -7.57 -11.07
CA ASN A 71 1.30 -6.42 -11.44
C ASN A 71 0.58 -5.08 -11.39
N VAL A 72 -0.67 -5.05 -10.92
CA VAL A 72 -1.47 -3.82 -10.85
C VAL A 72 -1.47 -3.30 -9.41
N ILE A 73 -1.14 -2.03 -9.24
CA ILE A 73 -1.22 -1.35 -7.95
C ILE A 73 -2.70 -1.15 -7.62
N ILE A 74 -3.12 -1.72 -6.51
CA ILE A 74 -4.51 -1.67 -6.05
C ILE A 74 -4.67 -0.79 -4.81
N ALA A 75 -3.60 -0.56 -4.05
CA ALA A 75 -3.61 0.36 -2.92
C ALA A 75 -2.25 0.99 -2.66
N VAL A 76 -2.26 2.20 -2.08
CA VAL A 76 -1.11 2.91 -1.53
C VAL A 76 -1.33 3.09 -0.04
N ILE A 77 -0.31 2.79 0.74
CA ILE A 77 -0.34 2.73 2.20
C ILE A 77 0.74 3.69 2.72
N GLY A 78 0.31 4.73 3.43
CA GLY A 78 1.18 5.62 4.20
C GLY A 78 1.31 5.11 5.62
N TYR A 79 2.54 4.92 6.11
CA TYR A 79 2.79 4.40 7.44
C TYR A 79 4.00 5.07 8.10
N LYS A 80 4.13 4.92 9.41
CA LYS A 80 5.34 5.27 10.16
C LYS A 80 5.83 4.08 10.97
N GLU A 81 7.14 3.87 10.94
CA GLU A 81 7.83 3.06 11.93
C GLU A 81 7.89 3.89 13.20
N GLY A 82 7.44 3.31 14.31
CA GLY A 82 7.36 4.01 15.60
C GLY A 82 8.63 3.80 16.39
#